data_AF-Q22SP8-F1
#
_entry.id   AF-Q22SP8-F1
#
_cell.length_a   1.000
_cell.length_b   1.000
_cell.length_c   1.000
_cell.angle_alpha   90.00
_cell.angle_beta   90.00
_cell.angle_gamma   90.00
#
_symmetry.space_group_name_H-M   'P 1'
#
loop_
_entity.id
_entity.type
_entity.pdbx_description
1 polymer ?
#
loop_
_entity_poly.entity_id
_entity_poly.type
_entity_poly.pdbx_seq_one_letter_code
_entity_poly.pdbx_strand_id
1 'polypeptide(L)'
;MVGSFKILNSSVSLQSNNSYEDFQSYDKISSQIGNLLNNISLPNQGQIILNGDLSSLLSDKITQKNLFKYVVSTVDQNSENQTSIFSISRNNYKQSIYENTSDFQAYTQQFKNISQNFTYSKNEIISPQIYNSSSYTILNQSTIIYQFNNTNSSKLYNMTCLQQNNLQWSKQNCGINKITQNIYVCYCASQKPTTIIEDIDDMLLKNKNLQTAFGEQGLLNIASFENFYIFLDKQAVKKRYQKVHNQEINNNSKMNTYKG
;
A
#
# COMPACT_ATOMS: atom_id res chain seq x y z
N MET A 1 30.06 3.62 19.13
CA MET A 1 28.94 4.45 18.63
C MET A 1 29.23 5.05 17.25
N VAL A 2 30.39 5.69 17.01
CA VAL A 2 30.76 6.28 15.69
C VAL A 2 30.72 5.26 14.53
N GLY A 3 31.06 3.99 14.78
CA GLY A 3 31.00 2.92 13.76
C GLY A 3 29.57 2.56 13.31
N SER A 4 28.62 2.48 14.24
CA SER A 4 27.21 2.15 13.95
C SER A 4 26.52 3.25 13.12
N PHE A 5 26.95 4.51 13.28
CA PHE A 5 26.49 5.64 12.48
C PHE A 5 27.01 5.62 11.04
N LYS A 6 28.28 5.24 10.83
CA LYS A 6 28.82 5.06 9.48
C LYS A 6 28.07 3.96 8.71
N ILE A 7 27.64 2.89 9.40
CA ILE A 7 26.93 1.76 8.79
C ILE A 7 25.56 2.18 8.20
N LEU A 8 24.81 3.07 8.86
CA LEU A 8 23.53 3.57 8.34
C LEU A 8 23.67 4.45 7.09
N ASN A 9 24.84 5.07 6.86
CA ASN A 9 25.08 5.90 5.67
C ASN A 9 25.78 5.14 4.55
N SER A 10 26.48 4.04 4.83
CA SER A 10 27.28 3.36 3.80
C SER A 10 26.59 2.16 3.14
N SER A 11 25.45 1.72 3.66
CA SER A 11 24.83 0.44 3.25
C SER A 11 23.81 0.58 2.13
N VAL A 12 23.00 1.64 2.14
CA VAL A 12 21.90 1.85 1.18
C VAL A 12 21.76 3.33 0.85
N SER A 13 21.56 3.67 -0.42
CA SER A 13 21.29 5.05 -0.85
C SER A 13 20.12 5.16 -1.82
N LEU A 14 19.48 6.33 -1.92
CA LEU A 14 18.37 6.56 -2.86
C LEU A 14 18.75 6.38 -4.34
N GLN A 15 20.04 6.46 -4.66
CA GLN A 15 20.55 6.48 -6.04
C GLN A 15 21.26 5.19 -6.44
N SER A 16 21.38 4.23 -5.52
CA SER A 16 22.03 2.94 -5.77
C SER A 16 21.01 1.88 -6.21
N ASN A 17 21.50 0.88 -6.95
CA ASN A 17 20.72 -0.29 -7.33
C ASN A 17 20.65 -1.28 -6.16
N ASN A 18 19.92 -0.91 -5.11
CA ASN A 18 19.79 -1.73 -3.90
C ASN A 18 18.89 -2.94 -4.17
N SER A 19 19.28 -4.09 -3.63
CA SER A 19 18.43 -5.28 -3.57
C SER A 19 17.39 -5.15 -2.47
N TYR A 20 16.43 -6.07 -2.45
CA TYR A 20 15.45 -6.17 -1.37
C TYR A 20 16.13 -6.52 -0.03
N GLU A 21 17.13 -7.41 -0.07
CA GLU A 21 17.91 -7.86 1.08
C GLU A 21 18.69 -6.70 1.74
N ASP A 22 19.17 -5.75 0.94
CA ASP A 22 19.84 -4.55 1.44
C ASP A 22 18.88 -3.70 2.30
N PHE A 23 17.65 -3.51 1.82
CA PHE A 23 16.62 -2.78 2.57
C PHE A 23 16.19 -3.50 3.85
N GLN A 24 16.05 -4.83 3.82
CA GLN A 24 15.72 -5.62 5.00
C GLN A 24 16.83 -5.53 6.07
N SER A 25 18.09 -5.60 5.63
CA SER A 25 19.24 -5.46 6.51
C SER A 25 19.28 -4.05 7.12
N TYR A 26 18.99 -3.03 6.31
CA TYR A 26 18.91 -1.64 6.76
C TYR A 26 17.83 -1.43 7.82
N ASP A 27 16.61 -1.94 7.60
CA ASP A 27 15.50 -1.83 8.56
C ASP A 27 15.86 -2.50 9.90
N LYS A 28 16.41 -3.72 9.84
CA LYS A 28 16.84 -4.46 11.02
C LYS A 28 17.91 -3.72 11.84
N ILE A 29 18.94 -3.18 11.18
CA ILE A 29 20.00 -2.41 11.84
C ILE A 29 19.42 -1.13 12.45
N SER A 30 18.55 -0.42 11.73
CA SER A 30 17.91 0.80 12.20
C SER A 30 17.09 0.53 13.47
N SER A 31 16.26 -0.51 13.48
CA SER A 31 15.51 -0.91 14.68
C SER A 31 16.41 -1.29 15.86
N GLN A 32 17.52 -2.00 15.62
CA GLN A 32 18.46 -2.34 16.70
C GLN A 32 19.11 -1.10 17.31
N ILE A 33 19.50 -0.12 16.49
CA ILE A 33 20.04 1.15 16.96
C ILE A 33 18.99 1.93 17.76
N GLY A 34 17.74 1.98 17.27
CA GLY A 34 16.64 2.66 17.96
C GLY A 34 16.39 2.07 19.36
N ASN A 35 16.41 0.75 19.48
CA ASN A 35 16.28 0.07 20.77
C ASN A 35 17.46 0.36 21.71
N LEU A 36 18.69 0.37 21.19
CA LEU A 36 19.87 0.69 21.98
C LEU A 36 19.83 2.14 22.51
N LEU A 37 19.45 3.09 21.66
CA LEU A 37 19.30 4.50 22.06
C LEU A 37 18.23 4.67 23.14
N ASN A 38 17.09 4.00 23.00
CA ASN A 38 16.02 4.04 24.00
C ASN A 38 16.46 3.51 25.38
N ASN A 39 17.32 2.49 25.39
CA ASN A 39 17.83 1.90 26.64
C ASN A 39 18.76 2.85 27.40
N ILE A 40 19.59 3.62 26.69
CA ILE A 40 20.55 4.55 27.31
C ILE A 40 19.98 5.94 27.58
N SER A 41 18.81 6.25 27.03
CA SER A 41 18.17 7.57 27.19
C SER A 41 17.42 7.69 28.51
N LEU A 42 17.38 8.91 29.05
CA LEU A 42 16.55 9.27 30.19
C LEU A 42 15.20 9.84 29.71
N PRO A 43 14.10 9.63 30.46
CA PRO A 43 12.80 10.14 30.08
C PRO A 43 12.75 11.67 29.93
N ASN A 44 12.04 12.16 28.93
CA ASN A 44 11.73 13.57 28.67
C ASN A 44 12.96 14.48 28.43
N GLN A 45 14.10 13.94 28.01
CA GLN A 45 15.28 14.74 27.64
C GLN A 45 15.27 15.26 26.20
N GLY A 46 14.21 14.96 25.45
CA GLY A 46 14.09 15.27 24.04
C GLY A 46 14.50 14.11 23.15
N GLN A 47 14.18 14.24 21.87
CA GLN A 47 14.38 13.22 20.86
C GLN A 47 15.84 13.15 20.38
N ILE A 48 16.36 11.93 20.25
CA ILE A 48 17.60 11.65 19.53
C ILE A 48 17.23 11.36 18.08
N ILE A 49 17.76 12.14 17.14
CA ILE A 49 17.55 11.94 15.71
C ILE A 49 18.86 11.54 15.05
N LEU A 50 18.81 10.42 14.33
CA LEU A 50 19.91 9.92 13.53
C LEU A 50 19.51 10.04 12.06
N ASN A 51 20.30 10.78 11.29
CA ASN A 51 20.05 10.95 9.87
C ASN A 51 20.85 9.92 9.09
N GLY A 52 20.12 9.01 8.46
CA GLY A 52 20.61 8.07 7.46
C GLY A 52 20.46 8.60 6.04
N ASP A 53 21.15 7.93 5.11
CA ASP A 53 21.01 8.20 3.68
C ASP A 53 19.58 7.88 3.20
N LEU A 54 19.05 6.71 3.57
CA LEU A 54 17.72 6.23 3.19
C LEU A 54 16.58 6.73 4.09
N SER A 55 16.84 6.94 5.37
CA SER A 55 15.82 7.29 6.37
C SER A 55 16.36 8.16 7.49
N SER A 56 15.48 8.77 8.28
CA SER A 56 15.85 9.24 9.62
C SER A 56 15.28 8.30 10.68
N LEU A 57 16.07 8.02 11.72
CA LEU A 57 15.69 7.23 12.87
C LEU A 57 15.56 8.16 14.08
N LEU A 58 14.36 8.21 14.64
CA LEU A 58 14.05 8.90 15.88
C LEU A 58 14.02 7.88 17.03
N SER A 59 14.65 8.24 18.15
CA SER A 59 14.54 7.56 19.43
C SER A 59 14.14 8.58 20.49
N ASP A 60 13.08 8.29 21.23
CA ASP A 60 12.58 9.16 22.29
C ASP A 60 12.09 8.32 23.47
N LYS A 61 12.36 8.80 24.67
CA LYS A 61 11.91 8.15 25.90
C LYS A 61 11.10 9.16 26.69
N ILE A 62 9.84 8.85 26.94
CA ILE A 62 8.89 9.82 27.48
C ILE A 62 8.06 9.22 28.60
N THR A 63 7.52 10.08 29.46
CA THR A 63 6.47 9.69 30.41
C THR A 63 5.11 9.64 29.73
N GLN A 64 4.16 8.91 30.31
CA GLN A 64 2.76 8.85 29.88
C GLN A 64 2.17 10.23 29.51
N LYS A 65 2.41 11.27 30.32
CA LYS A 65 1.93 12.65 30.07
C LYS A 65 2.33 13.20 28.70
N ASN A 66 3.43 12.74 28.10
CA ASN A 66 3.93 13.21 26.81
C ASN A 66 3.61 12.24 25.65
N LEU A 67 3.00 11.09 25.95
CA LEU A 67 2.71 10.04 24.98
C LEU A 67 1.70 10.47 23.91
N PHE A 68 0.85 11.46 24.21
CA PHE A 68 -0.15 12.00 23.28
C PHE A 68 0.42 12.50 21.95
N LYS A 69 1.72 12.84 21.91
CA LYS A 69 2.42 13.23 20.67
C LYS A 69 2.50 12.10 19.64
N TYR A 70 2.45 10.85 20.11
CA TYR A 70 2.64 9.66 19.29
C TYR A 70 1.37 8.82 19.17
N VAL A 71 0.48 8.88 20.16
CA VAL A 71 -0.75 8.09 20.19
C VAL A 71 -1.91 8.91 20.76
N VAL A 72 -3.12 8.72 20.23
CA VAL A 72 -4.36 9.15 20.85
C VAL A 72 -4.92 7.96 21.63
N SER A 73 -4.98 8.09 22.96
CA SER A 73 -5.64 7.12 23.84
C SER A 73 -7.09 7.54 24.04
N THR A 74 -8.03 6.59 23.92
CA THR A 74 -9.44 6.80 24.33
C THR A 74 -9.63 6.71 25.84
N VAL A 75 -8.62 6.22 26.56
CA VAL A 75 -8.62 6.20 28.02
C VAL A 75 -8.06 7.54 28.48
N ASP A 76 -8.96 8.50 28.67
CA ASP A 76 -8.73 9.75 29.41
C ASP A 76 -8.34 9.41 30.86
N GLN A 77 -7.08 9.07 31.06
CA GLN A 77 -6.45 9.11 32.36
C GLN A 77 -5.11 9.85 32.22
N ASN A 78 -5.20 11.10 31.80
CA ASN A 78 -4.19 12.12 32.12
C ASN A 78 -4.22 12.42 33.63
N SER A 79 -4.18 11.38 34.49
CA SER A 79 -3.94 11.59 35.91
C SER A 79 -2.46 11.93 36.07
N GLU A 80 -2.16 13.05 36.73
CA GLU A 80 -0.80 13.56 36.94
C GLU A 80 0.15 12.56 37.63
N ASN A 81 -0.38 11.46 38.18
CA ASN A 81 0.34 10.45 38.95
C ASN A 81 0.78 9.20 38.17
N GLN A 82 0.54 9.10 36.85
CA GLN A 82 1.01 7.94 36.08
C GLN A 82 2.50 8.03 35.75
N THR A 83 3.29 7.10 36.30
CA THR A 83 4.76 7.04 36.20
C THR A 83 5.28 6.19 35.03
N SER A 84 4.39 5.62 34.22
CA SER A 84 4.77 4.77 33.09
C SER A 84 5.69 5.50 32.13
N ILE A 85 6.78 4.83 31.75
CA ILE A 85 7.77 5.32 30.80
C ILE A 85 7.60 4.54 29.50
N PHE A 86 7.64 5.26 28.39
CA PHE A 86 7.53 4.70 27.05
C PHE A 86 8.82 4.95 26.29
N SER A 87 9.22 3.94 25.54
CA SER A 87 10.30 4.01 24.56
C SER A 87 9.69 4.03 23.18
N ILE A 88 10.09 5.04 22.39
CA ILE A 88 9.62 5.28 21.04
C ILE A 88 10.82 5.14 20.12
N SER A 89 10.71 4.29 19.12
CA SER A 89 11.59 4.29 17.96
C SER A 89 10.73 4.52 16.73
N ARG A 90 11.14 5.42 15.84
CA ARG A 90 10.43 5.70 14.60
C ARG A 90 11.41 5.83 13.45
N ASN A 91 11.26 4.98 12.44
CA ASN A 91 11.98 5.11 11.18
C ASN A 91 11.10 5.82 10.15
N ASN A 92 11.64 6.87 9.53
CA ASN A 92 11.03 7.60 8.42
C ASN A 92 11.84 7.36 7.15
N TYR A 93 11.40 6.41 6.32
CA TYR A 93 12.05 6.06 5.06
C TYR A 93 11.67 7.04 3.95
N LYS A 94 12.67 7.64 3.29
CA LYS A 94 12.48 8.61 2.19
C LYS A 94 11.94 7.95 0.91
N GLN A 95 12.11 6.64 0.77
CA GLN A 95 11.52 5.82 -0.28
C GLN A 95 10.90 4.56 0.31
N SER A 96 9.98 3.93 -0.43
CA SER A 96 9.33 2.70 0.02
C SER A 96 10.29 1.51 -0.04
N ILE A 97 10.75 1.05 1.12
CA ILE A 97 11.50 -0.22 1.25
C ILE A 97 10.63 -1.45 0.94
N TYR A 98 9.32 -1.25 0.77
CA TYR A 98 8.35 -2.29 0.46
C TYR A 98 7.93 -2.30 -1.02
N GLU A 99 8.41 -1.36 -1.84
CA GLU A 99 7.96 -1.17 -3.23
C GLU A 99 8.06 -2.45 -4.07
N ASN A 100 9.11 -3.24 -3.86
CA ASN A 100 9.39 -4.48 -4.58
C ASN A 100 8.85 -5.74 -3.90
N THR A 101 8.12 -5.60 -2.79
CA THR A 101 7.48 -6.76 -2.15
C THR A 101 6.27 -7.21 -2.95
N SER A 102 6.02 -8.52 -2.98
CA SER A 102 4.85 -9.10 -3.63
C SER A 102 3.55 -8.44 -3.19
N ASP A 103 3.45 -8.08 -1.92
CA ASP A 103 2.21 -7.62 -1.30
C ASP A 103 1.91 -6.16 -1.64
N PHE A 104 2.94 -5.32 -1.64
CA PHE A 104 2.80 -3.92 -2.09
C PHE A 104 2.57 -3.86 -3.60
N GLN A 105 3.27 -4.71 -4.36
CA GLN A 105 3.00 -4.85 -5.79
C GLN A 105 1.57 -5.34 -6.01
N ALA A 106 1.09 -6.35 -5.30
CA ALA A 106 -0.29 -6.83 -5.43
C ALA A 106 -1.31 -5.72 -5.18
N TYR A 107 -1.10 -4.87 -4.16
CA TYR A 107 -1.95 -3.70 -3.92
C TYR A 107 -1.90 -2.71 -5.09
N THR A 108 -0.70 -2.32 -5.54
CA THR A 108 -0.54 -1.37 -6.64
C THR A 108 -0.92 -1.94 -8.02
N GLN A 109 -0.94 -3.27 -8.19
CA GLN A 109 -1.30 -3.92 -9.44
C GLN A 109 -2.80 -3.92 -9.71
N GLN A 110 -3.63 -3.77 -8.67
CA GLN A 110 -5.06 -3.53 -8.83
C GLN A 110 -5.31 -2.32 -9.75
N PHE A 111 -4.37 -1.36 -9.79
CA PHE A 111 -4.41 -0.18 -10.66
C PHE A 111 -3.91 -0.40 -12.08
N LYS A 112 -2.88 -1.22 -12.29
CA LYS A 112 -2.35 -1.43 -13.66
C LYS A 112 -3.37 -2.11 -14.56
N ASN A 113 -4.28 -2.88 -13.98
CA ASN A 113 -5.42 -3.46 -14.70
C ASN A 113 -6.39 -2.40 -15.25
N ILE A 114 -6.32 -1.16 -14.74
CA ILE A 114 -7.20 -0.05 -15.12
C ILE A 114 -6.50 0.94 -16.06
N SER A 115 -5.21 1.20 -15.83
CA SER A 115 -4.38 2.06 -16.68
C SER A 115 -2.97 1.52 -16.81
N GLN A 116 -2.54 1.22 -18.03
CA GLN A 116 -1.19 0.71 -18.31
C GLN A 116 -0.08 1.72 -17.99
N ASN A 117 -0.40 3.02 -17.93
CA ASN A 117 0.54 4.11 -17.62
C ASN A 117 0.35 4.65 -16.19
N PHE A 118 -0.15 3.84 -15.27
CA PHE A 118 -0.41 4.27 -13.90
C PHE A 118 0.89 4.65 -13.17
N THR A 119 0.92 5.88 -12.68
CA THR A 119 1.93 6.40 -11.75
C THR A 119 1.23 6.89 -10.49
N TYR A 120 1.82 6.62 -9.34
CA TYR A 120 1.34 7.10 -8.04
C TYR A 120 2.43 7.91 -7.36
N SER A 121 2.02 8.80 -6.46
CA SER A 121 2.95 9.58 -5.67
C SER A 121 3.76 8.67 -4.74
N LYS A 122 5.08 8.82 -4.78
CA LYS A 122 5.99 8.16 -3.84
C LYS A 122 6.16 9.07 -2.63
N ASN A 123 5.59 8.65 -1.51
CA ASN A 123 5.70 9.32 -0.22
C ASN A 123 6.56 8.50 0.75
N GLU A 124 6.96 9.13 1.84
CA GLU A 124 7.72 8.46 2.89
C GLU A 124 6.93 7.29 3.52
N ILE A 125 7.67 6.37 4.14
CA ILE A 125 7.09 5.32 4.98
C ILE A 125 7.54 5.55 6.40
N ILE A 126 6.58 5.58 7.32
CA ILE A 126 6.82 5.75 8.75
C ILE A 126 6.55 4.42 9.44
N SER A 127 7.56 3.90 10.15
CA SER A 127 7.49 2.65 10.92
C SER A 127 7.83 2.92 12.39
N PRO A 128 6.82 3.01 13.27
CA PRO A 128 7.01 3.25 14.70
C PRO A 128 7.03 1.94 15.51
N GLN A 129 7.76 1.97 16.61
CA GLN A 129 7.74 1.00 17.69
C GLN A 129 7.64 1.76 19.02
N ILE A 130 6.56 1.53 19.75
CA ILE A 130 6.19 2.18 21.00
C ILE A 130 5.86 1.07 21.99
N TYR A 131 6.69 0.95 23.02
CA TYR A 131 6.48 0.00 24.11
C TYR A 131 6.62 0.70 25.45
N ASN A 132 5.88 0.20 26.43
CA ASN A 132 6.04 0.61 27.81
C ASN A 132 7.36 0.00 28.32
N SER A 133 8.34 0.85 28.62
CA SER A 133 9.67 0.44 29.08
C SER A 133 9.61 -0.22 30.45
N SER A 134 8.60 0.07 31.27
CA SER A 134 8.43 -0.50 32.61
C SER A 134 7.95 -1.95 32.57
N SER A 135 7.16 -2.33 31.56
CA SER A 135 6.60 -3.68 31.39
C SER A 135 7.14 -4.43 30.18
N TYR A 136 7.96 -3.78 29.34
CA TYR A 136 8.42 -4.29 28.04
C TYR A 136 7.28 -4.76 27.13
N THR A 137 6.09 -4.18 27.28
CA THR A 137 4.90 -4.53 26.47
C THR A 137 4.65 -3.49 25.39
N ILE A 138 4.38 -3.97 24.17
CA ILE A 138 3.95 -3.12 23.06
C ILE A 138 2.57 -2.55 23.38
N LEU A 139 2.39 -1.25 23.13
CA LEU A 139 1.11 -0.60 23.32
C LEU A 139 0.14 -1.00 22.20
N ASN A 140 -0.82 -1.88 22.52
CA ASN A 140 -1.74 -2.46 21.54
C ASN A 140 -3.13 -1.77 21.48
N GLN A 141 -3.44 -0.84 22.39
CA GLN A 141 -4.80 -0.30 22.57
C GLN A 141 -4.90 1.23 22.41
N SER A 142 -4.28 1.78 21.37
CA SER A 142 -4.34 3.23 21.11
C SER A 142 -4.22 3.54 19.62
N THR A 143 -4.85 4.65 19.20
CA THR A 143 -4.74 5.15 17.83
C THR A 143 -3.38 5.82 17.65
N ILE A 144 -2.53 5.27 16.81
CA ILE A 144 -1.17 5.76 16.55
C ILE A 144 -1.21 6.92 15.54
N ILE A 145 -0.45 7.98 15.82
CA ILE A 145 -0.40 9.19 15.01
C ILE A 145 0.86 9.17 14.13
N TYR A 146 0.64 9.24 12.82
CA TYR A 146 1.68 9.36 11.82
C TYR A 146 1.52 10.70 11.11
N GLN A 147 2.52 11.57 11.20
CA GLN A 147 2.50 12.85 10.48
C GLN A 147 3.46 12.77 9.30
N PHE A 148 2.92 13.03 8.13
CA PHE A 148 3.65 13.08 6.87
C PHE A 148 3.81 14.53 6.46
N ASN A 149 5.06 14.97 6.33
CA ASN A 149 5.39 16.33 5.91
C ASN A 149 5.88 16.31 4.46
N ASN A 150 5.60 17.38 3.71
CA ASN A 150 6.03 17.53 2.31
C ASN A 150 5.51 16.41 1.40
N THR A 151 4.27 15.99 1.62
CA THR A 151 3.61 14.95 0.82
C THR A 151 3.54 15.34 -0.65
N ASN A 152 3.99 14.44 -1.52
CA ASN A 152 3.71 14.47 -2.94
C ASN A 152 2.27 13.98 -3.18
N SER A 153 1.46 14.77 -3.89
CA SER A 153 0.07 14.43 -4.19
C SER A 153 -0.25 14.83 -5.63
N SER A 154 -0.93 13.95 -6.37
CA SER A 154 -1.32 14.19 -7.77
C SER A 154 -2.27 15.37 -8.00
N LYS A 155 -2.87 15.96 -6.95
CA LYS A 155 -3.99 16.94 -6.99
C LYS A 155 -5.28 16.44 -7.65
N LEU A 156 -5.24 15.36 -8.44
CA LEU A 156 -6.37 14.78 -9.16
C LEU A 156 -7.22 13.88 -8.25
N TYR A 157 -6.54 13.16 -7.36
CA TYR A 157 -7.13 12.14 -6.51
C TYR A 157 -6.97 12.47 -5.04
N ASN A 158 -7.91 11.99 -4.24
CA ASN A 158 -7.85 12.06 -2.79
C ASN A 158 -6.68 11.20 -2.30
N MET A 159 -6.07 11.61 -1.20
CA MET A 159 -5.05 10.82 -0.53
C MET A 159 -5.69 9.91 0.51
N THR A 160 -5.08 8.76 0.75
CA THR A 160 -5.45 7.83 1.82
C THR A 160 -4.21 7.34 2.57
N CYS A 161 -4.43 6.88 3.79
CA CYS A 161 -3.40 6.23 4.60
C CYS A 161 -3.39 4.75 4.31
N LEU A 162 -2.22 4.22 3.99
CA LEU A 162 -2.04 2.82 3.66
C LEU A 162 -1.09 2.17 4.66
N GLN A 163 -1.56 1.16 5.37
CA GLN A 163 -0.81 0.47 6.41
C GLN A 163 -0.57 -0.99 6.04
N GLN A 164 0.63 -1.47 6.34
CA GLN A 164 0.98 -2.88 6.15
C GLN A 164 0.43 -3.72 7.31
N ASN A 165 -0.35 -4.76 6.99
CA ASN A 165 -0.83 -5.74 7.95
C ASN A 165 -0.40 -7.15 7.52
N ASN A 166 0.54 -7.75 8.26
CA ASN A 166 1.17 -9.04 7.95
C ASN A 166 1.79 -9.08 6.54
N LEU A 167 0.98 -9.43 5.54
CA LEU A 167 1.34 -9.61 4.12
C LEU A 167 0.40 -8.85 3.17
N GLN A 168 -0.31 -7.83 3.65
CA GLN A 168 -1.21 -7.05 2.81
C GLN A 168 -1.15 -5.58 3.18
N TRP A 169 -1.29 -4.73 2.18
CA TRP A 169 -1.48 -3.30 2.39
C TRP A 169 -2.96 -2.98 2.34
N SER A 170 -3.42 -2.23 3.33
CA SER A 170 -4.83 -1.90 3.46
C SER A 170 -4.99 -0.50 4.04
N LYS A 171 -6.02 0.19 3.59
CA LYS A 171 -6.47 1.44 4.22
C LYS A 171 -7.38 1.22 5.43
N GLN A 172 -7.75 -0.03 5.70
CA GLN A 172 -8.59 -0.38 6.86
C GLN A 172 -7.89 -0.02 8.17
N ASN A 173 -8.67 0.45 9.13
CA ASN A 173 -8.22 0.86 10.46
C ASN A 173 -7.23 2.04 10.48
N CYS A 174 -7.11 2.78 9.38
CA CYS A 174 -6.40 4.04 9.29
C CYS A 174 -7.31 5.15 8.75
N GLY A 175 -7.48 6.22 9.51
CA GLY A 175 -8.09 7.47 9.03
C GLY A 175 -7.03 8.45 8.55
N ILE A 176 -7.38 9.31 7.60
CA ILE A 176 -6.53 10.41 7.13
C ILE A 176 -7.16 11.76 7.46
N ASN A 177 -6.33 12.71 7.88
CA ASN A 177 -6.70 14.12 7.98
C ASN A 177 -5.65 14.97 7.25
N LYS A 178 -6.13 15.96 6.50
CA LYS A 178 -5.28 16.92 5.79
C LYS A 178 -5.19 18.19 6.63
N ILE A 179 -3.99 18.52 7.10
CA ILE A 179 -3.75 19.72 7.90
C ILE A 179 -3.50 20.92 6.99
N THR A 180 -2.64 20.74 5.98
CA THR A 180 -2.35 21.75 4.95
C THR A 180 -2.22 21.09 3.58
N GLN A 181 -1.85 21.83 2.53
CA GLN A 181 -1.70 21.26 1.19
C GLN A 181 -0.74 20.06 1.14
N ASN A 182 0.34 20.08 1.92
CA ASN A 182 1.43 19.10 1.88
C ASN A 182 1.66 18.41 3.23
N ILE A 183 0.76 18.57 4.21
CA ILE A 183 0.86 17.95 5.52
C ILE A 183 -0.39 17.11 5.77
N TYR A 184 -0.18 15.81 5.95
CA TYR A 184 -1.22 14.84 6.22
C TYR A 184 -0.92 14.10 7.53
N VAL A 185 -1.98 13.71 8.23
CA VAL A 185 -1.89 12.92 9.45
C VAL A 185 -2.71 11.66 9.29
N CYS A 186 -2.10 10.51 9.56
CA CYS A 186 -2.78 9.23 9.66
C CYS A 186 -3.01 8.86 11.12
N TYR A 187 -4.21 8.35 11.39
CA TYR A 187 -4.64 7.83 12.68
C TYR A 187 -4.93 6.35 12.51
N CYS A 188 -4.02 5.48 12.95
CA CYS A 188 -4.12 4.04 12.71
C CYS A 188 -4.26 3.24 14.00
N ALA A 189 -5.06 2.18 13.99
CA ALA A 189 -5.29 1.34 15.19
C ALA A 189 -4.09 0.45 15.57
N SER A 190 -3.05 0.38 14.74
CA SER A 190 -1.91 -0.49 14.96
C SER A 190 -0.57 0.19 14.66
N GLN A 191 0.48 -0.27 15.33
CA GLN A 191 1.86 0.17 15.14
C GLN A 191 2.51 -0.63 14.01
N LYS A 192 2.24 -0.23 12.77
CA LYS A 192 2.77 -0.88 11.57
C LYS A 192 3.35 0.15 10.60
N PRO A 193 4.17 -0.27 9.63
CA PRO A 193 4.61 0.59 8.53
C PRO A 193 3.41 1.21 7.83
N THR A 194 3.40 2.53 7.75
CA THR A 194 2.32 3.31 7.14
C THR A 194 2.91 4.28 6.14
N THR A 195 2.22 4.46 5.03
CA THR A 195 2.49 5.48 4.02
C THR A 195 1.21 6.20 3.64
N ILE A 196 1.32 7.17 2.75
CA ILE A 196 0.20 7.87 2.13
C ILE A 196 0.31 7.78 0.62
N ILE A 197 -0.82 7.52 -0.03
CA ILE A 197 -0.91 7.30 -1.47
C ILE A 197 -2.25 7.83 -1.96
N GLU A 198 -2.39 8.03 -3.27
CA GLU A 198 -3.70 8.25 -3.88
C GLU A 198 -4.67 7.11 -3.57
N ASP A 199 -5.92 7.44 -3.21
CA ASP A 199 -6.96 6.47 -2.87
C ASP A 199 -7.43 5.73 -4.12
N ILE A 200 -7.30 4.40 -4.12
CA ILE A 200 -7.73 3.52 -5.21
C ILE A 200 -9.19 3.78 -5.59
N ASP A 201 -10.06 3.90 -4.58
CA ASP A 201 -11.49 3.97 -4.83
C ASP A 201 -11.85 5.32 -5.45
N ASP A 202 -11.24 6.41 -5.00
CA ASP A 202 -11.43 7.74 -5.59
C ASP A 202 -10.87 7.78 -7.03
N MET A 203 -9.74 7.12 -7.27
CA MET A 203 -9.18 6.96 -8.60
C MET A 203 -10.11 6.21 -9.55
N LEU A 204 -10.66 5.09 -9.09
CA LEU A 204 -11.64 4.28 -9.81
C LEU A 204 -12.89 5.09 -10.16
N LEU A 205 -13.45 5.76 -9.15
CA LEU A 205 -14.66 6.58 -9.29
C LEU A 205 -14.45 7.73 -10.28
N LYS A 206 -13.28 8.39 -10.29
CA LYS A 206 -12.99 9.53 -11.17
C LYS A 206 -12.44 9.12 -12.55
N ASN A 207 -12.16 7.85 -12.78
CA ASN A 207 -11.62 7.41 -14.06
C ASN A 207 -12.70 7.48 -15.15
N LYS A 208 -12.58 8.47 -16.03
CA LYS A 208 -13.54 8.70 -17.13
C LYS A 208 -13.67 7.51 -18.08
N ASN A 209 -12.60 6.74 -18.31
CA ASN A 209 -12.66 5.57 -19.19
C ASN A 209 -13.50 4.47 -18.56
N LEU A 210 -13.36 4.25 -17.24
CA LEU A 210 -14.23 3.32 -16.50
C LEU A 210 -15.67 3.83 -16.43
N GLN A 211 -15.88 5.12 -16.16
CA GLN A 211 -17.21 5.72 -16.18
C GLN A 211 -17.88 5.61 -17.56
N THR A 212 -17.11 5.67 -18.65
CA THR A 212 -17.64 5.54 -20.02
C THR A 212 -17.92 4.07 -20.36
N ALA A 213 -17.03 3.16 -19.96
CA ALA A 213 -17.17 1.72 -20.19
C ALA A 213 -18.34 1.10 -19.39
N PHE A 214 -18.61 1.59 -18.19
CA PHE A 214 -19.70 1.14 -17.33
C PHE A 214 -20.88 2.11 -17.23
N GLY A 215 -20.81 3.25 -17.92
CA GLY A 215 -21.92 4.20 -18.04
C GLY A 215 -22.98 3.71 -19.03
N GLU A 216 -24.09 4.44 -19.16
CA GLU A 216 -25.24 4.05 -19.99
C GLU A 216 -24.82 3.66 -21.42
N GLN A 217 -23.94 4.44 -22.06
CA GLN A 217 -23.41 4.11 -23.39
C GLN A 217 -22.53 2.84 -23.39
N GLY A 218 -21.71 2.64 -22.37
CA GLY A 218 -20.87 1.45 -22.24
C GLY A 218 -21.68 0.18 -21.97
N LEU A 219 -22.70 0.28 -21.10
CA LEU A 219 -23.67 -0.79 -20.87
C LEU A 219 -24.51 -1.06 -22.13
N LEU A 220 -24.90 -0.04 -22.90
CA LEU A 220 -25.53 -0.22 -24.21
C LEU A 220 -24.60 -0.94 -25.19
N ASN A 221 -23.29 -0.63 -25.18
CA ASN A 221 -22.29 -1.32 -26.00
C ASN A 221 -22.06 -2.78 -25.56
N ILE A 222 -22.14 -3.08 -24.25
CA ILE A 222 -22.07 -4.44 -23.70
C ILE A 222 -23.36 -5.22 -23.97
N ALA A 223 -24.53 -4.57 -23.85
CA ALA A 223 -25.82 -5.20 -24.16
C ALA A 223 -25.96 -5.48 -25.67
N SER A 224 -25.42 -4.61 -26.52
CA SER A 224 -25.35 -4.84 -27.96
C SER A 224 -24.28 -5.89 -28.36
N PHE A 225 -23.51 -6.43 -27.41
CA PHE A 225 -22.61 -7.56 -27.65
C PHE A 225 -23.39 -8.86 -27.97
N GLU A 226 -24.66 -9.00 -27.55
CA GLU A 226 -25.53 -10.07 -28.04
C GLU A 226 -25.73 -9.99 -29.57
N ASN A 227 -25.78 -8.79 -30.14
CA ASN A 227 -25.88 -8.60 -31.58
C ASN A 227 -24.56 -8.93 -32.32
N PHE A 228 -23.43 -9.00 -31.62
CA PHE A 228 -22.16 -9.46 -32.19
C PHE A 228 -22.22 -10.96 -32.55
N TYR A 229 -22.91 -11.78 -31.73
CA TYR A 229 -23.16 -13.19 -32.05
C TYR A 229 -24.19 -13.37 -33.18
N ILE A 230 -25.11 -12.41 -33.37
CA ILE A 230 -26.03 -12.41 -34.52
C ILE A 230 -25.26 -12.21 -35.84
N PHE A 231 -24.11 -11.55 -35.80
CA PHE A 231 -23.21 -11.38 -36.94
C PHE A 231 -22.22 -12.54 -37.16
N LEU A 232 -22.17 -13.53 -36.26
CA LEU A 232 -21.64 -14.88 -36.57
C LEU A 232 -22.66 -15.69 -37.39
N ASP A 233 -23.15 -15.02 -38.42
CA ASP A 233 -23.16 -15.45 -39.80
C ASP A 233 -24.20 -16.50 -40.20
N LYS A 234 -25.43 -16.01 -40.43
CA LYS A 234 -26.48 -16.73 -41.19
C LYS A 234 -25.95 -17.26 -42.53
N GLN A 235 -24.97 -16.62 -43.19
CA GLN A 235 -24.36 -17.12 -44.43
C GLN A 235 -23.37 -18.26 -44.18
N ALA A 236 -22.55 -18.21 -43.12
CA ALA A 236 -21.67 -19.32 -42.73
C ALA A 236 -22.47 -20.54 -42.25
N VAL A 237 -23.54 -20.34 -41.47
CA VAL A 237 -24.43 -21.41 -41.05
C VAL A 237 -25.12 -22.03 -42.27
N LYS A 238 -25.62 -21.22 -43.21
CA LYS A 238 -26.23 -21.70 -44.46
C LYS A 238 -25.23 -22.45 -45.36
N LYS A 239 -23.99 -21.95 -45.50
CA LYS A 239 -22.91 -22.63 -46.25
C LYS A 239 -22.52 -23.95 -45.61
N ARG A 240 -22.41 -24.02 -44.28
CA ARG A 240 -22.11 -25.28 -43.56
C ARG A 240 -23.24 -26.28 -43.72
N TYR A 241 -24.49 -25.85 -43.60
CA TYR A 241 -25.65 -26.71 -43.77
C TYR A 241 -25.74 -27.29 -45.19
N GLN A 242 -25.56 -26.45 -46.23
CA GLN A 242 -25.55 -26.92 -47.62
C GLN A 242 -24.41 -27.91 -47.90
N LYS A 243 -23.23 -27.70 -47.31
CA LYS A 243 -22.09 -28.61 -47.48
C LYS A 243 -22.35 -29.99 -46.87
N VAL A 244 -22.93 -30.04 -45.67
CA VAL A 244 -23.28 -31.30 -45.00
C VAL A 244 -24.40 -32.03 -45.74
N HIS A 245 -25.46 -31.31 -46.13
CA HIS A 245 -26.59 -31.88 -46.86
C HIS A 245 -26.16 -32.50 -48.21
N ASN A 246 -25.28 -31.82 -48.96
CA ASN A 246 -24.74 -32.36 -50.21
C ASN A 246 -23.82 -33.57 -50.00
N GLN A 247 -23.11 -33.66 -48.87
CA GLN A 247 -22.32 -34.86 -48.52
C GLN A 247 -23.22 -36.06 -48.20
N GLU A 248 -24.34 -35.86 -47.49
CA GLU A 248 -25.30 -36.92 -47.19
C GLU A 248 -25.98 -37.47 -48.46
N ILE A 249 -26.39 -36.58 -49.37
CA ILE A 249 -26.95 -36.98 -50.67
C ILE A 249 -25.94 -37.79 -51.48
N ASN A 250 -24.67 -37.38 -51.51
CA ASN A 250 -23.61 -38.08 -52.25
C ASN A 250 -23.20 -39.42 -51.61
N ASN A 251 -23.35 -39.58 -50.29
CA ASN A 251 -23.09 -40.84 -49.62
C ASN A 251 -24.24 -41.85 -49.84
N ASN A 252 -25.49 -41.37 -49.86
CA ASN A 252 -26.67 -42.19 -50.16
C ASN A 252 -26.71 -42.65 -51.63
N SER A 253 -26.29 -41.82 -52.57
CA SER A 253 -26.22 -42.21 -53.99
C SER A 253 -25.14 -43.26 -54.26
N LYS A 254 -24.00 -43.19 -53.55
CA LYS A 254 -22.95 -44.22 -53.58
C LYS A 254 -23.40 -45.55 -52.99
N MET A 255 -24.16 -45.56 -51.89
CA MET A 255 -24.70 -46.81 -51.32
C MET A 255 -25.67 -47.54 -52.26
N ASN A 256 -26.41 -46.81 -53.10
CA ASN A 256 -27.32 -47.41 -54.08
C ASN A 256 -26.61 -47.97 -55.33
N THR A 257 -25.33 -47.62 -55.56
CA THR A 257 -24.55 -48.17 -56.69
C THR A 257 -23.86 -49.49 -56.34
N TYR A 258 -23.76 -49.85 -55.05
CA TYR A 258 -23.18 -51.13 -54.59
C TYR A 258 -24.25 -52.21 -54.29
N LYS A 259 -25.51 -51.98 -54.67
CA LYS A 259 -26.62 -52.94 -54.54
C LYS A 259 -27.20 -53.42 -55.89
N GLY A 260 -26.47 -53.20 -56.99
CA GLY A 260 -26.77 -53.74 -58.32
C GLY A 260 -25.94 -54.98 -58.61
#